data_AF-A0AA38CF74-F1
#
_entry.id   AF-A0AA38CF74-F1
#
_cell.length_a   1.000
_cell.length_b   1.000
_cell.length_c   1.000
_cell.angle_alpha   90.00
_cell.angle_beta   90.00
_cell.angle_gamma   90.00
#
_symmetry.space_group_name_H-M   'P 1'
#
loop_
_entity.id
_entity.type
_entity.pdbx_description
1 polymer ?
#
loop_
_entity_poly.entity_id
_entity_poly.type
_entity_poly.pdbx_seq_one_letter_code
_entity_poly.pdbx_strand_id
1 'polypeptide(L)'
;DFNLIGASNGLFHGFSKEFVCRAWDLKESELNHLLGSQSGSGIVQLEKGKSLPTPEVEAGDKPRLVFNCEEAQLDVDIKNGGRVVVITDSYLPILGEIGLGADLVKIDP
;
A
#
# COMPACT_ATOMS: atom_id res chain seq x y z
N ASP A 1 2.04 15.03 10.07
CA ASP A 1 0.59 14.77 9.89
C ASP A 1 0.42 13.50 9.09
N PHE A 2 -0.41 12.58 9.62
CA PHE A 2 -0.75 11.32 8.97
C PHE A 2 -2.02 11.55 8.14
N ASN A 3 -1.95 11.36 6.82
CA ASN A 3 -3.10 11.60 5.94
C ASN A 3 -4.05 10.40 6.01
N LEU A 4 -5.21 10.63 6.62
CA LEU A 4 -6.31 9.68 6.79
C LEU A 4 -7.34 9.79 5.65
N ILE A 5 -7.33 10.94 4.99
CA ILE A 5 -8.23 11.29 3.91
C ILE A 5 -7.45 10.99 2.63
N GLY A 6 -7.77 9.87 1.98
CA GLY A 6 -7.17 9.50 0.69
C GLY A 6 -7.57 10.45 -0.45
N ALA A 7 -7.61 9.95 -1.68
CA ALA A 7 -8.19 10.71 -2.79
C ALA A 7 -9.69 11.06 -2.54
N SER A 8 -10.17 12.11 -3.23
CA SER A 8 -11.56 12.65 -3.21
C SER A 8 -12.36 12.42 -1.92
N ASN A 9 -12.32 13.38 -0.99
CA ASN A 9 -13.13 13.42 0.23
C ASN A 9 -13.15 12.08 0.97
N GLY A 10 -12.06 11.76 1.65
CA GLY A 10 -11.85 10.50 2.36
C GLY A 10 -13.03 10.04 3.21
N LEU A 11 -13.10 8.72 3.41
CA LEU A 11 -14.26 7.92 3.85
C LEU A 11 -15.11 8.55 4.97
N PHE A 12 -14.49 9.26 5.91
CA PHE A 12 -15.18 9.89 7.05
C PHE A 12 -16.15 11.01 6.67
N HIS A 13 -16.00 11.63 5.49
CA HIS A 13 -16.98 12.59 4.97
C HIS A 13 -18.32 11.93 4.59
N GLY A 14 -18.36 10.60 4.46
CA GLY A 14 -19.59 9.83 4.20
C GLY A 14 -20.41 9.51 5.45
N PHE A 15 -19.90 9.78 6.65
CA PHE A 15 -20.60 9.53 7.92
C PHE A 15 -21.02 10.84 8.58
N SER A 16 -22.01 10.79 9.48
CA SER A 16 -22.36 11.96 10.29
C SER A 16 -21.24 12.28 11.29
N LYS A 17 -21.05 13.56 11.61
CA LYS A 17 -20.02 13.98 12.54
C LYS A 17 -20.23 13.38 13.93
N GLU A 18 -21.48 13.28 14.38
CA GLU A 18 -21.83 12.68 15.67
C GLU A 18 -21.41 11.21 15.74
N PHE A 19 -21.56 10.47 14.64
CA PHE A 19 -21.14 9.07 14.57
C PHE A 19 -19.61 8.94 14.69
N VAL A 20 -18.86 9.73 13.92
CA VAL A 20 -17.39 9.68 13.94
C VAL A 20 -16.85 10.15 15.29
N CYS A 21 -17.39 11.24 15.84
CA CYS A 21 -17.03 11.73 17.18
C CYS A 21 -17.21 10.65 18.24
N ARG A 22 -18.33 9.91 18.24
CA ARG A 22 -18.56 8.82 19.21
C ARG A 22 -17.68 7.61 18.96
N ALA A 23 -17.45 7.24 17.70
CA ALA A 23 -16.64 6.08 17.35
C ALA A 23 -15.17 6.25 17.77
N TRP A 24 -14.65 7.49 17.68
CA TRP A 24 -13.25 7.81 17.94
C TRP A 24 -13.03 8.55 19.26
N ASP A 25 -14.10 8.77 20.04
CA ASP A 25 -14.09 9.54 21.29
C ASP A 25 -13.47 10.94 21.14
N LEU A 26 -13.90 11.67 20.10
CA LEU A 26 -13.43 13.01 19.77
C LEU A 26 -14.50 14.08 20.02
N LYS A 27 -14.06 15.27 20.41
CA LYS A 27 -14.93 16.46 20.33
C LYS A 27 -15.10 16.87 18.86
N GLU A 28 -16.23 17.48 18.56
CA GLU A 28 -16.52 17.91 17.19
C GLU A 28 -15.48 18.91 16.66
N SER A 29 -14.91 19.77 17.51
CA SER A 29 -13.83 20.68 17.13
C SER A 29 -12.56 19.96 16.67
N GLU A 30 -12.21 18.86 17.35
CA GLU A 30 -11.03 18.04 17.02
C GLU A 30 -11.28 17.27 15.72
N LEU A 31 -12.49 16.74 15.55
CA LEU A 31 -12.90 16.10 14.29
C LEU A 31 -12.85 17.08 13.11
N ASN A 32 -13.40 18.29 13.27
CA ASN A 32 -13.38 19.31 12.22
C ASN A 32 -11.95 19.70 11.84
N HIS A 33 -11.05 19.82 12.82
CA HIS A 33 -9.63 20.07 12.55
C HIS A 33 -8.99 18.90 11.81
N LEU A 34 -9.24 17.66 12.24
CA LEU A 34 -8.69 16.46 11.61
C LEU A 34 -9.12 16.32 10.14
N LEU A 35 -10.41 16.49 9.87
CA LEU A 35 -10.96 16.37 8.52
C LEU A 35 -10.62 17.57 7.62
N GLY A 36 -10.49 18.77 8.20
CA GLY A 36 -10.22 20.00 7.46
C GLY A 36 -8.74 20.33 7.24
N SER A 37 -7.83 19.73 8.02
CA SER A 37 -6.38 20.01 7.94
C SER A 37 -5.66 19.31 6.78
N GLN A 38 -6.30 18.30 6.16
CA GLN A 38 -5.70 17.51 5.09
C GLN A 38 -6.16 18.02 3.73
N SER A 39 -5.39 18.95 3.16
CA SER A 39 -5.68 19.56 1.85
C SER A 39 -5.04 18.85 0.66
N GLY A 40 -4.09 17.93 0.92
CA GLY A 40 -3.45 17.13 -0.10
C GLY A 40 -4.32 15.96 -0.58
N SER A 41 -4.08 15.47 -1.79
CA SER A 41 -4.81 14.33 -2.39
C SER A 41 -3.83 13.34 -2.99
N GLY A 42 -4.02 12.04 -2.70
CA GLY A 42 -3.17 10.97 -3.22
C GLY A 42 -1.75 11.01 -2.64
N ILE A 43 -0.78 11.45 -3.45
CA ILE A 43 0.64 11.56 -3.05
C ILE A 43 0.87 12.97 -2.51
N VAL A 44 1.33 13.06 -1.27
CA VAL A 44 1.58 14.33 -0.58
C VAL A 44 3.05 14.49 -0.22
N GLN A 45 3.56 15.72 -0.38
CA GLN A 45 4.91 16.05 0.03
C GLN A 45 4.98 16.20 1.56
N LEU A 46 5.94 15.51 2.19
CA LEU A 46 6.25 15.72 3.60
C LEU A 46 7.17 16.93 3.77
N GLU A 47 6.98 17.65 4.86
CA GLU A 47 7.91 18.71 5.25
C GLU A 47 9.32 18.15 5.49
N LYS A 48 10.33 18.97 5.19
CA LYS A 48 11.73 18.58 5.34
C LYS A 48 12.01 18.18 6.79
N GLY A 49 12.64 17.02 6.97
CA GLY A 49 12.99 16.48 8.29
C GLY A 49 11.90 15.62 8.95
N LYS A 50 10.69 15.53 8.36
CA LYS A 50 9.71 14.52 8.75
C LYS A 50 10.05 13.18 8.08
N SER A 51 10.05 12.10 8.85
CA SER A 51 10.20 10.73 8.36
C SER A 51 9.01 9.86 8.79
N LEU A 52 8.77 8.79 8.03
CA LEU A 52 7.82 7.75 8.42
C LEU A 52 8.54 6.69 9.25
N PRO A 53 7.83 5.97 10.15
CA PRO A 53 8.40 4.84 10.86
C PRO A 53 8.87 3.77 9.87
N THR A 54 9.97 3.09 10.21
CA THR A 54 10.44 1.92 9.46
C THR A 54 9.40 0.80 9.57
N PRO A 55 9.03 0.12 8.47
CA PRO A 55 8.11 -1.02 8.54
C PRO A 55 8.64 -2.11 9.48
N GLU A 56 7.74 -2.75 10.23
CA GLU A 56 8.09 -3.92 11.03
C GLU A 56 8.62 -5.02 10.12
N VAL A 57 9.86 -5.47 10.39
CA VAL A 57 10.53 -6.54 9.62
C VAL A 57 9.97 -7.91 10.00
N GLU A 58 9.54 -8.07 11.26
CA GLU A 58 8.92 -9.28 11.75
C GLU A 58 7.41 -9.20 11.56
N ALA A 59 6.96 -9.63 10.38
CA ALA A 59 5.61 -10.15 10.27
C ALA A 59 5.54 -11.37 11.19
N GLY A 60 4.80 -11.28 12.30
CA GLY A 60 4.41 -12.46 13.07
C GLY A 60 3.52 -13.37 12.20
N ASP A 61 2.27 -13.58 12.56
CA ASP A 61 1.34 -14.39 11.74
C ASP A 61 0.80 -13.66 10.49
N LYS A 62 1.34 -12.49 10.13
CA LYS A 62 0.84 -11.70 9.00
C LYS A 62 1.33 -12.29 7.67
N PRO A 63 0.47 -12.46 6.65
CA PRO A 63 0.90 -12.97 5.36
C PRO A 63 1.91 -12.02 4.71
N ARG A 64 2.96 -12.59 4.09
CA ARG A 64 3.91 -11.83 3.28
C ARG A 64 3.16 -11.21 2.10
N LEU A 65 3.16 -9.88 2.02
CA LEU A 65 2.49 -9.13 0.94
C LEU A 65 3.45 -8.60 -0.13
N VAL A 66 4.76 -8.76 0.08
CA VAL A 66 5.80 -8.22 -0.81
C VAL A 66 6.78 -9.33 -1.18
N PHE A 67 6.98 -9.54 -2.48
CA PHE A 67 7.98 -10.46 -3.02
C PHE A 67 8.79 -9.74 -4.11
N ASN A 68 10.11 -9.92 -4.11
CA ASN A 68 10.99 -9.36 -5.12
C ASN A 68 11.09 -10.33 -6.30
N CYS A 69 10.58 -9.95 -7.47
CA CYS A 69 10.58 -10.81 -8.65
C CYS A 69 12.00 -11.21 -9.12
N GLU A 70 13.05 -10.48 -8.73
CA GLU A 70 14.43 -10.85 -9.05
C GLU A 70 14.96 -12.03 -8.23
N GLU A 71 14.30 -12.37 -7.13
CA GLU A 71 14.64 -13.52 -6.27
C GLU A 71 13.91 -14.81 -6.68
N ALA A 72 12.93 -14.71 -7.59
CA ALA A 72 12.19 -15.87 -8.07
C ALA A 72 13.00 -16.69 -9.08
N GLN A 73 12.64 -17.97 -9.19
CA GLN A 73 13.23 -18.87 -10.17
C GLN A 73 12.82 -18.42 -11.58
N LEU A 74 13.78 -18.43 -12.52
CA LEU A 74 13.50 -18.11 -13.91
C LEU A 74 12.62 -19.20 -14.53
N ASP A 75 11.50 -18.80 -15.12
CA ASP A 75 10.63 -19.67 -15.91
C ASP A 75 11.15 -19.81 -17.34
N VAL A 76 11.77 -18.74 -17.85
CA VAL A 76 12.43 -18.72 -19.16
C VAL A 76 13.80 -18.06 -19.00
N ASP A 77 14.83 -18.71 -19.53
CA ASP A 77 16.19 -18.19 -19.60
C ASP A 77 16.81 -18.57 -20.95
N ILE A 78 16.88 -17.59 -21.86
CA ILE A 78 17.43 -17.78 -23.20
C ILE A 78 18.68 -16.94 -23.31
N LYS A 79 19.81 -17.61 -23.55
CA LYS A 79 21.08 -16.95 -23.81
C LYS A 79 20.96 -15.97 -24.99
N ASN A 80 21.23 -14.69 -24.74
CA ASN A 80 21.10 -13.58 -25.70
C ASN A 80 19.66 -13.33 -26.18
N GLY A 81 18.65 -13.84 -25.47
CA GLY A 81 17.24 -13.59 -25.74
C GLY A 81 16.54 -12.89 -24.58
N GLY A 82 17.04 -13.09 -23.36
CA GLY A 82 16.47 -12.54 -22.14
C GLY A 82 15.88 -13.60 -21.21
N ARG A 83 15.18 -13.11 -20.19
CA ARG A 83 14.68 -13.89 -19.06
C ARG A 83 13.29 -13.44 -18.64
N VAL A 84 12.49 -14.41 -18.21
CA VAL A 84 11.13 -14.21 -17.72
C VAL A 84 10.96 -14.90 -16.38
N VAL A 85 10.25 -14.24 -15.48
CA VAL A 85 9.77 -14.77 -14.21
C VAL A 85 8.27 -14.52 -14.13
N VAL A 86 7.52 -15.55 -13.74
CA VAL A 86 6.08 -15.53 -13.50
C VAL A 86 5.83 -15.70 -12.00
N ILE A 87 5.15 -14.72 -11.41
CA ILE A 87 4.79 -14.69 -9.99
C ILE A 87 3.33 -15.10 -9.84
N THR A 88 3.11 -16.17 -9.08
CA THR A 88 1.78 -16.73 -8.76
C THR A 88 1.57 -16.86 -7.25
N ASP A 89 0.46 -17.48 -6.88
CA ASP A 89 0.12 -17.94 -5.52
C ASP A 89 1.22 -18.76 -4.82
N SER A 90 2.12 -19.41 -5.58
CA SER A 90 3.28 -20.12 -5.06
C SER A 90 4.30 -19.21 -4.35
N TYR A 91 4.41 -17.94 -4.77
CA TYR A 91 5.31 -16.94 -4.17
C TYR A 91 4.59 -16.02 -3.19
N LEU A 92 3.34 -15.67 -3.51
CA LEU A 92 2.49 -14.79 -2.71
C LEU A 92 1.08 -15.39 -2.68
N PRO A 93 0.68 -16.14 -1.63
CA PRO A 93 -0.60 -16.84 -1.58
C PRO A 93 -1.83 -15.97 -1.89
N ILE A 94 -1.79 -14.70 -1.52
CA ILE A 94 -2.85 -13.72 -1.81
C ILE A 94 -3.17 -13.59 -3.30
N LEU A 95 -2.19 -13.83 -4.19
CA LEU A 95 -2.39 -13.77 -5.64
C LEU A 95 -3.42 -14.80 -6.12
N GLY A 96 -3.47 -15.97 -5.48
CA GLY A 96 -4.48 -16.99 -5.75
C GLY A 96 -5.87 -16.58 -5.26
N GLU A 97 -5.95 -15.90 -4.11
CA GLU A 97 -7.21 -15.42 -3.54
C GLU A 97 -7.84 -14.29 -4.37
N ILE A 98 -7.02 -13.39 -4.91
CA ILE A 98 -7.48 -12.24 -5.71
C ILE A 98 -7.49 -12.50 -7.22
N GLY A 99 -7.00 -13.66 -7.66
CA GLY A 99 -6.96 -14.05 -9.07
C GLY A 99 -6.02 -13.21 -9.93
N LEU A 100 -4.91 -12.76 -9.36
CA LEU A 100 -3.89 -11.97 -10.07
C LEU A 100 -2.57 -12.76 -10.21
N GLY A 101 -1.72 -12.31 -11.14
CA GLY A 101 -0.34 -12.77 -11.31
C GLY A 101 0.52 -11.62 -11.85
N ALA A 102 1.84 -11.80 -11.89
CA ALA A 102 2.73 -10.77 -12.40
C ALA A 102 3.93 -11.39 -13.12
N ASP A 103 4.38 -10.74 -14.20
CA ASP A 103 5.55 -11.17 -14.96
C ASP A 103 6.65 -10.12 -14.90
N LEU A 104 7.88 -10.55 -14.60
CA LEU A 104 9.09 -9.75 -14.82
C LEU A 104 9.77 -10.25 -16.08
N VAL A 105 9.76 -9.42 -17.12
CA VAL A 105 10.41 -9.69 -18.41
C VAL A 105 11.61 -8.78 -18.57
N LYS A 106 12.79 -9.37 -18.82
CA LYS A 106 14.03 -8.64 -19.14
C LYS A 106 14.59 -9.18 -20.45
N ILE A 107 14.67 -8.34 -21.47
CA ILE A 107 15.20 -8.70 -22.79
C ILE A 107 16.67 -8.29 -22.86
N ASP A 108 17.53 -9.19 -23.31
CA ASP A 108 18.95 -8.89 -23.48
C ASP A 108 19.17 -7.98 -24.71
N PRO A 109 20.19 -7.10 -24.70
CA PRO A 109 20.52 -6.21 -25.82
C PRO A 109 20.87 -6.93 -27.13
#